data_AF-R8BBS8-F1
#
_entry.id   AF-R8BBS8-F1
#
_cell.length_a   1.000
_cell.length_b   1.000
_cell.length_c   1.000
_cell.angle_alpha   90.00
_cell.angle_beta   90.00
_cell.angle_gamma   90.00
#
_symmetry.space_group_name_H-M   'P 1'
#
loop_
_entity.id
_entity.type
_entity.pdbx_description
1 polymer ?
#
loop_
_entity_poly.entity_id
_entity_poly.type
_entity_poly.pdbx_seq_one_letter_code
_entity_poly.pdbx_strand_id
1 'polypeptide(L)'
;MKASIILSLASLALGSVIEQRACPGNNCNRQVTGTRAGLPDLASRSADCSSFIRLTVTPTPRTRTVTTFIPEPTGCSGDEIVARAIDVRQVTVTASAIPTYASSCDDGSEYSSACSCLGVTTANATTVRAPRVTSTVTSVATACASRAIAAVPTCAYDCFLELYPSYGCGGLDDLPCQCANFETLGTEVTPCVVAACSHADVELIFPAAQMGCDCYSVANPSPTAV
;
A
#
# COMPACT_ATOMS: atom_id res chain seq x y z
N MET A 1 3.68 -84.18 -5.57
CA MET A 1 4.40 -82.94 -5.95
C MET A 1 4.62 -82.14 -4.69
N LYS A 2 5.89 -81.90 -4.32
CA LYS A 2 6.31 -81.12 -3.16
C LYS A 2 6.34 -79.64 -3.56
N ALA A 3 5.80 -78.75 -2.73
CA ALA A 3 6.12 -77.33 -2.80
C ALA A 3 6.11 -76.76 -1.38
N SER A 4 7.31 -76.73 -0.78
CA SER A 4 7.61 -75.93 0.39
C SER A 4 7.69 -74.46 -0.04
N ILE A 5 7.01 -73.55 0.66
CA ILE A 5 7.29 -72.11 0.53
C ILE A 5 7.78 -71.60 1.88
N ILE A 6 8.93 -70.94 1.77
CA ILE A 6 9.91 -70.60 2.79
C ILE A 6 9.50 -69.32 3.51
N LEU A 7 9.67 -69.33 4.83
CA LEU A 7 9.58 -68.20 5.75
C LEU A 7 10.72 -67.19 5.48
N SER A 8 10.42 -65.90 5.37
CA SER A 8 11.43 -64.83 5.51
C SER A 8 10.82 -63.61 6.19
N LEU A 9 11.03 -63.53 7.50
CA LEU A 9 10.92 -62.29 8.27
C LEU A 9 12.11 -61.40 7.91
N ALA A 10 11.88 -60.37 7.11
CA ALA A 10 12.82 -59.25 6.97
C ALA A 10 12.45 -58.19 8.01
N SER A 11 13.09 -58.24 9.19
CA SER A 11 13.05 -57.16 10.16
C SER A 11 13.83 -55.96 9.58
N LEU A 12 13.13 -54.97 9.03
CA LEU A 12 13.71 -53.65 8.77
C LEU A 12 13.86 -52.91 10.10
N ALA A 13 14.99 -53.09 10.76
CA ALA A 13 15.43 -52.17 11.80
C ALA A 13 15.83 -50.85 11.13
N LEU A 14 14.90 -49.89 11.06
CA LEU A 14 15.25 -48.48 10.84
C LEU A 14 15.90 -47.97 12.13
N GLY A 15 17.18 -48.27 12.29
CA GLY A 15 18.01 -47.59 13.28
C GLY A 15 18.22 -46.15 12.81
N SER A 16 17.41 -45.22 13.31
CA SER A 16 17.74 -43.81 13.25
C SER A 16 19.04 -43.64 14.05
N VAL A 17 20.14 -43.46 13.33
CA VAL A 17 21.42 -43.06 13.93
C VAL A 17 21.19 -41.70 14.57
N ILE A 18 20.92 -41.68 15.87
CA ILE A 18 21.06 -40.47 16.67
C ILE A 18 22.55 -40.27 16.84
N GLU A 19 23.17 -39.64 15.85
CA GLU A 19 24.52 -39.11 16.00
C GLU A 19 24.49 -38.17 17.20
N GLN A 20 25.36 -38.42 18.18
CA GLN A 20 25.37 -37.69 19.44
C GLN A 20 25.74 -36.23 19.15
N ARG A 21 24.72 -35.38 18.95
CA ARG A 21 24.91 -33.96 18.72
C ARG A 21 25.54 -33.36 19.97
N ALA A 22 26.71 -32.76 19.81
CA ALA A 22 27.39 -32.04 20.88
C ALA A 22 26.66 -30.73 21.18
N CYS A 23 25.54 -30.82 21.90
CA CYS A 23 24.85 -29.65 22.43
C CYS A 23 25.62 -29.07 23.61
N PRO A 24 25.63 -27.73 23.79
CA PRO A 24 26.04 -27.13 25.05
C PRO A 24 25.34 -27.81 26.24
N GLY A 25 26.08 -28.16 27.29
CA GLY A 25 25.55 -28.90 28.44
C GLY A 25 24.66 -28.09 29.40
N ASN A 26 23.86 -27.15 28.92
CA ASN A 26 23.03 -26.26 29.74
C ASN A 26 21.64 -26.87 30.05
N ASN A 27 20.93 -26.24 31.00
CA ASN A 27 19.62 -26.72 31.44
C ASN A 27 18.55 -26.57 30.34
N CYS A 28 18.63 -25.54 29.50
CA CYS A 28 17.76 -25.38 28.32
C CYS A 28 17.87 -26.59 27.37
N ASN A 29 19.09 -26.96 26.94
CA ASN A 29 19.31 -28.11 26.06
C ASN A 29 18.85 -29.41 26.69
N ARG A 30 19.05 -29.61 28.00
CA ARG A 30 18.56 -30.82 28.68
C ARG A 30 17.04 -30.96 28.64
N GLN A 31 16.30 -29.86 28.62
CA GLN A 31 14.83 -29.90 28.53
C GLN A 31 14.35 -30.09 27.09
N VAL A 32 15.08 -29.56 26.11
CA VAL A 32 14.71 -29.66 24.69
C VAL A 32 15.17 -30.97 24.06
N THR A 33 16.37 -31.47 24.38
CA THR A 33 16.98 -32.66 23.74
C THR A 33 17.09 -33.88 24.66
N GLY A 34 16.92 -33.72 25.98
CA GLY A 34 17.12 -34.80 26.96
C GLY A 34 16.05 -35.90 26.92
N THR A 35 16.29 -36.97 27.69
CA THR A 35 15.43 -38.17 27.75
C THR A 35 14.89 -38.48 29.15
N ARG A 36 14.97 -37.51 30.08
CA ARG A 36 14.47 -37.71 31.47
C ARG A 36 12.96 -37.94 31.49
N ALA A 37 12.49 -38.74 32.44
CA ALA A 37 11.07 -38.92 32.70
C ALA A 37 10.40 -37.57 33.06
N GLY A 38 9.16 -37.37 32.61
CA GLY A 38 8.40 -36.12 32.81
C GLY A 38 8.61 -35.06 31.75
N LEU A 39 9.46 -35.29 30.74
CA LEU A 39 9.47 -34.48 29.52
C LEU A 39 8.41 -34.96 28.52
N PRO A 40 7.83 -34.06 27.70
CA PRO A 40 7.09 -34.47 26.51
C PRO A 40 7.97 -35.35 25.61
N ASP A 41 7.33 -36.19 24.81
CA ASP A 41 8.03 -37.03 23.86
C ASP A 41 8.86 -36.20 22.85
N LEU A 42 9.82 -36.85 22.20
CA LEU A 42 10.72 -36.17 21.27
C LEU A 42 9.98 -35.56 20.06
N ALA A 43 8.89 -36.19 19.60
CA ALA A 43 8.11 -35.70 18.48
C ALA A 43 7.35 -34.43 18.86
N SER A 44 6.73 -34.38 20.03
CA SER A 44 6.08 -33.20 20.59
C SER A 44 7.05 -32.03 20.70
N ARG A 45 8.24 -32.24 21.26
CA ARG A 45 9.27 -31.19 21.37
C ARG A 45 9.79 -30.74 20.01
N SER A 46 9.90 -31.66 19.04
CA SER A 46 10.27 -31.29 17.67
C SER A 46 9.19 -30.45 16.97
N ALA A 47 7.91 -30.69 17.29
CA ALA A 47 6.79 -29.92 16.79
C ALA A 47 6.73 -28.52 17.45
N ASP A 48 7.00 -28.43 18.75
CA ASP A 48 7.11 -27.16 19.46
C ASP A 48 8.27 -26.32 18.92
N CYS A 49 9.45 -26.92 18.73
CA CYS A 49 10.58 -26.28 18.09
C CYS A 49 10.24 -25.79 16.68
N SER A 50 9.58 -26.62 15.87
CA SER A 50 9.16 -26.25 14.51
C SER A 50 8.15 -25.10 14.51
N SER A 51 7.29 -25.02 15.53
CA SER A 51 6.30 -23.95 15.68
C SER A 51 6.91 -22.66 16.19
N PHE A 52 7.88 -22.75 17.09
CA PHE A 52 8.60 -21.60 17.65
C PHE A 52 9.44 -20.88 16.59
N ILE A 53 10.16 -21.63 15.75
CA ILE A 53 10.97 -21.06 14.68
C ILE A 53 10.14 -20.67 13.45
N ARG A 54 8.81 -20.81 13.48
CA ARG A 54 7.97 -20.30 12.38
C ARG A 54 8.11 -18.80 12.31
N LEU A 55 8.54 -18.35 11.13
CA LEU A 55 8.57 -16.94 10.79
C LEU A 55 7.35 -16.62 9.94
N THR A 56 6.62 -15.58 10.34
CA THR A 56 5.61 -15.00 9.46
C THR A 56 6.28 -13.89 8.67
N VAL A 57 6.41 -14.10 7.36
CA VAL A 57 6.90 -13.08 6.45
C VAL A 57 5.69 -12.42 5.82
N THR A 58 5.51 -11.13 6.11
CA THR A 58 4.54 -10.30 5.39
C THR A 58 5.30 -9.59 4.27
N PRO A 59 5.11 -9.98 3.00
CA PRO A 59 5.76 -9.31 1.88
C PRO A 59 5.30 -7.86 1.78
N THR A 60 6.14 -7.01 1.18
CA THR A 60 5.85 -5.60 0.92
C THR A 60 4.46 -5.45 0.30
N PRO A 61 3.63 -4.49 0.78
CA PRO A 61 2.32 -4.25 0.22
C PRO A 61 2.42 -4.01 -1.29
N ARG A 62 1.51 -4.62 -2.07
CA ARG A 62 1.31 -4.19 -3.46
C ARG A 62 0.33 -3.03 -3.46
N THR A 63 0.83 -1.84 -3.77
CA THR A 63 -0.03 -0.68 -4.02
C THR A 63 -0.69 -0.87 -5.37
N ARG A 64 -2.03 -0.86 -5.38
CA ARG A 64 -2.78 -0.68 -6.62
C ARG A 64 -3.38 0.71 -6.59
N THR A 65 -2.84 1.58 -7.42
CA THR A 65 -3.49 2.85 -7.73
C THR A 65 -4.70 2.53 -8.60
N VAL A 66 -5.88 2.86 -8.10
CA VAL A 66 -7.12 2.80 -8.88
C VAL A 66 -7.47 4.24 -9.19
N THR A 67 -7.20 4.66 -10.42
CA THR A 67 -7.71 5.92 -10.94
C THR A 67 -9.15 5.65 -11.37
N THR A 68 -10.10 6.05 -10.53
CA THR A 68 -11.52 6.04 -10.90
C THR A 68 -11.80 7.31 -11.66
N PHE A 69 -11.99 7.20 -12.97
CA PHE A 69 -12.64 8.26 -13.75
C PHE A 69 -14.11 8.27 -13.34
N ILE A 70 -14.57 9.35 -12.71
CA ILE A 70 -16.00 9.63 -12.65
C ILE A 70 -16.41 9.83 -14.11
N PRO A 71 -17.44 9.11 -14.61
CA PRO A 71 -17.85 9.24 -16.00
C PRO A 71 -18.11 10.71 -16.31
N GLU A 72 -17.43 11.22 -17.32
CA GLU A 72 -17.64 12.57 -17.83
C GLU A 72 -19.13 12.83 -18.12
N PRO A 73 -19.61 14.07 -18.01
CA PRO A 73 -20.44 14.59 -19.09
C PRO A 73 -19.54 14.69 -20.32
N THR A 74 -19.76 13.77 -21.27
CA THR A 74 -19.20 13.67 -22.63
C THR A 74 -18.21 14.77 -23.04
N GLY A 75 -16.89 14.49 -23.14
CA GLY A 75 -16.10 15.20 -24.15
C GLY A 75 -14.63 15.57 -23.97
N CYS A 76 -13.80 15.03 -23.06
CA CYS A 76 -12.34 15.19 -23.27
C CYS A 76 -11.48 13.98 -22.87
N SER A 77 -10.79 13.45 -23.87
CA SER A 77 -9.59 12.61 -23.72
C SER A 77 -8.40 13.45 -23.24
N GLY A 78 -7.73 13.02 -22.15
CA GLY A 78 -6.49 13.61 -21.68
C GLY A 78 -5.59 12.56 -21.04
N ASP A 79 -4.33 12.56 -21.47
CA ASP A 79 -3.29 11.55 -21.23
C ASP A 79 -2.80 11.40 -19.77
N GLU A 80 -2.23 10.22 -19.53
CA GLU A 80 -1.75 9.66 -18.27
C GLU A 80 -0.57 10.41 -17.65
N ILE A 81 -0.70 10.87 -16.40
CA ILE A 81 0.43 11.36 -15.57
C ILE A 81 0.63 10.40 -14.38
N VAL A 82 1.82 9.79 -14.31
CA VAL A 82 2.20 8.78 -13.30
C VAL A 82 2.97 9.43 -12.14
N ALA A 83 2.46 9.30 -10.91
CA ALA A 83 3.15 9.76 -9.70
C ALA A 83 4.06 8.69 -9.07
N ARG A 84 5.17 9.13 -8.44
CA ARG A 84 6.21 8.29 -7.80
C ARG A 84 5.71 7.57 -6.54
N ALA A 85 6.07 6.29 -6.43
CA ALA A 85 5.73 5.41 -5.32
C ALA A 85 6.49 5.76 -4.03
N ILE A 86 5.78 5.78 -2.89
CA ILE A 86 6.37 5.75 -1.55
C ILE A 86 6.44 4.28 -1.11
N ASP A 87 7.65 3.81 -0.82
CA ASP A 87 7.93 2.42 -0.44
C ASP A 87 7.80 2.26 1.09
N VAL A 88 6.96 1.32 1.55
CA VAL A 88 6.79 1.01 2.99
C VAL A 88 7.50 -0.31 3.30
N ARG A 89 8.31 -0.33 4.36
CA ARG A 89 9.15 -1.48 4.71
C ARG A 89 8.35 -2.69 5.22
N GLN A 90 8.83 -3.88 4.85
CA GLN A 90 8.36 -5.19 5.35
C GLN A 90 8.53 -5.35 6.86
N VAL A 91 7.61 -6.08 7.49
CA VAL A 91 7.66 -6.43 8.93
C VAL A 91 7.73 -7.95 9.07
N THR A 92 8.74 -8.43 9.79
CA THR A 92 8.90 -9.85 10.17
C THR A 92 8.46 -10.03 11.61
N VAL A 93 7.55 -10.98 11.86
CA VAL A 93 7.12 -11.33 13.23
C VAL A 93 7.55 -12.77 13.53
N THR A 94 8.27 -12.94 14.64
CA THR A 94 8.69 -14.24 15.17
C THR A 94 7.76 -14.62 16.33
N ALA A 95 7.23 -15.84 16.34
CA ALA A 95 6.43 -16.34 17.45
C ALA A 95 7.29 -16.39 18.74
N SER A 96 6.73 -15.96 19.87
CA SER A 96 7.52 -15.59 21.05
C SER A 96 7.29 -16.43 22.31
N ALA A 97 6.49 -17.50 22.26
CA ALA A 97 6.15 -18.27 23.45
C ALA A 97 7.07 -19.49 23.62
N ILE A 98 8.01 -19.41 24.58
CA ILE A 98 8.78 -20.57 25.05
C ILE A 98 7.82 -21.52 25.78
N PRO A 99 7.75 -22.81 25.42
CA PRO A 99 6.89 -23.76 26.11
C PRO A 99 7.27 -23.94 27.59
N THR A 100 6.28 -24.21 28.44
CA THR A 100 6.47 -24.33 29.90
C THR A 100 7.48 -25.41 30.31
N TYR A 101 7.60 -26.50 29.53
CA TYR A 101 8.59 -27.56 29.79
C TYR A 101 10.05 -27.11 29.56
N ALA A 102 10.25 -26.00 28.85
CA ALA A 102 11.54 -25.40 28.52
C ALA A 102 11.83 -24.16 29.38
N SER A 103 11.31 -24.14 30.61
CA SER A 103 11.44 -23.02 31.57
C SER A 103 12.87 -22.66 31.97
N SER A 104 13.87 -23.45 31.58
CA SER A 104 15.30 -23.14 31.80
C SER A 104 15.96 -22.51 30.57
N CYS A 105 15.17 -22.11 29.57
CA CYS A 105 15.61 -21.25 28.49
C CYS A 105 15.21 -19.81 28.87
N ASP A 106 16.20 -18.93 28.98
CA ASP A 106 16.02 -17.57 29.48
C ASP A 106 15.29 -16.68 28.46
N ASP A 107 15.51 -16.93 27.17
CA ASP A 107 14.86 -16.22 26.07
C ASP A 107 14.66 -17.10 24.82
N GLY A 108 13.99 -16.52 23.84
CA GLY A 108 13.69 -17.18 22.58
C GLY A 108 14.91 -17.53 21.74
N SER A 109 16.02 -16.81 21.88
CA SER A 109 17.28 -17.10 21.19
C SER A 109 17.92 -18.35 21.78
N GLU A 110 17.88 -18.50 23.11
CA GLU A 110 18.39 -19.70 23.78
C GLU A 110 17.55 -20.94 23.42
N TYR A 111 16.22 -20.80 23.42
CA TYR A 111 15.32 -21.88 22.98
C TYR A 111 15.53 -22.24 21.50
N SER A 112 15.75 -21.24 20.62
CA SER A 112 16.08 -21.46 19.19
C SER A 112 17.40 -22.21 19.00
N SER A 113 18.42 -21.91 19.82
CA SER A 113 19.69 -22.63 19.81
C SER A 113 19.52 -24.09 20.23
N ALA A 114 18.65 -24.35 21.22
CA ALA A 114 18.34 -25.71 21.66
C ALA A 114 17.57 -26.51 20.60
N CYS A 115 16.64 -25.86 19.90
CA CYS A 115 15.92 -26.43 18.76
C CYS A 115 16.85 -26.75 17.57
N SER A 116 17.82 -25.87 17.31
CA SER A 116 18.88 -26.13 16.32
C SER A 116 19.70 -27.35 16.72
N CYS A 117 19.97 -27.51 18.02
CA CYS A 117 20.66 -28.69 18.54
C CYS A 117 19.82 -29.97 18.47
N LEU A 118 18.49 -29.87 18.58
CA LEU A 118 17.57 -30.97 18.32
C LEU A 118 17.54 -31.37 16.82
N GLY A 119 18.06 -30.53 15.94
CA GLY A 119 18.09 -30.74 14.48
C GLY A 119 16.98 -30.02 13.71
N VAL A 120 16.18 -29.21 14.40
CA VAL A 120 15.17 -28.34 13.77
C VAL A 120 15.89 -27.09 13.28
N THR A 121 16.33 -27.09 12.03
CA THR A 121 17.32 -26.13 11.49
C THR A 121 16.75 -25.07 10.55
N THR A 122 15.46 -25.11 10.22
CA THR A 122 14.86 -24.16 9.28
C THR A 122 13.53 -23.64 9.79
N ALA A 123 13.47 -22.32 9.93
CA ALA A 123 12.22 -21.59 10.04
C ALA A 123 11.34 -21.93 8.83
N ASN A 124 10.21 -22.59 9.06
CA ASN A 124 9.19 -22.68 8.02
C ASN A 124 8.56 -21.28 7.88
N ALA A 125 9.03 -20.55 6.88
CA ALA A 125 8.48 -19.25 6.54
C ALA A 125 7.05 -19.47 6.02
N THR A 126 6.06 -18.93 6.73
CA THR A 126 4.70 -18.84 6.21
C THR A 126 4.55 -17.46 5.60
N THR A 127 4.45 -17.43 4.27
CA THR A 127 4.16 -16.18 3.54
C THR A 127 2.68 -15.89 3.68
N VAL A 128 2.34 -14.84 4.40
CA VAL A 128 0.97 -14.33 4.45
C VAL A 128 0.77 -13.40 3.25
N ARG A 129 -0.46 -13.32 2.75
CA ARG A 129 -0.78 -12.43 1.62
C ARG A 129 -0.43 -10.99 2.00
N ALA A 130 0.26 -10.30 1.11
CA ALA A 130 0.53 -8.86 1.27
C ALA A 130 -0.78 -8.09 1.51
N PRO A 131 -0.80 -7.10 2.42
CA PRO A 131 -1.90 -6.15 2.46
C PRO A 131 -1.96 -5.41 1.12
N ARG A 132 -3.18 -5.16 0.65
CA ARG A 132 -3.42 -4.39 -0.58
C ARG A 132 -3.76 -2.97 -0.19
N VAL A 133 -2.87 -2.04 -0.49
CA VAL A 133 -3.12 -0.62 -0.29
C VAL A 133 -3.77 -0.08 -1.55
N THR A 134 -4.89 0.62 -1.38
CA THR A 134 -5.54 1.38 -2.45
C THR A 134 -5.42 2.84 -2.08
N SER A 135 -4.67 3.60 -2.88
CA SER A 135 -4.62 5.06 -2.78
C SER A 135 -5.52 5.64 -3.87
N THR A 136 -6.51 6.42 -3.44
CA THR A 136 -7.35 7.21 -4.32
C THR A 136 -6.79 8.63 -4.32
N VAL A 137 -6.37 9.13 -5.49
CA VAL A 137 -5.94 10.52 -5.66
C VAL A 137 -7.02 11.23 -6.47
N THR A 138 -7.57 12.30 -5.90
CA THR A 138 -8.58 13.15 -6.54
C THR A 138 -7.89 14.39 -7.07
N SER A 139 -7.63 14.47 -8.38
CA SER A 139 -7.06 15.66 -9.05
C SER A 139 -8.06 16.21 -10.06
N VAL A 140 -9.15 16.79 -9.56
CA VAL A 140 -10.23 17.33 -10.41
C VAL A 140 -10.10 18.84 -10.61
N ALA A 141 -9.60 19.58 -9.61
CA ALA A 141 -9.47 21.04 -9.69
C ALA A 141 -8.49 21.54 -10.78
N THR A 142 -7.32 20.88 -10.93
CA THR A 142 -6.32 21.23 -11.96
C THR A 142 -6.83 20.98 -13.39
N ALA A 143 -7.69 19.97 -13.57
CA ALA A 143 -8.30 19.67 -14.87
C ALA A 143 -9.31 20.75 -15.27
N CYS A 144 -10.13 21.25 -14.33
CA CYS A 144 -11.07 22.35 -14.59
C CYS A 144 -10.35 23.64 -15.02
N ALA A 145 -9.23 23.96 -14.38
CA ALA A 145 -8.41 25.12 -14.74
C ALA A 145 -7.87 25.04 -16.16
N SER A 146 -7.22 23.94 -16.51
CA SER A 146 -6.69 23.75 -17.86
C SER A 146 -7.77 23.80 -18.95
N ARG A 147 -8.98 23.28 -18.68
CA ARG A 147 -10.12 23.33 -19.61
C ARG A 147 -10.71 24.74 -19.75
N ALA A 148 -10.85 25.48 -18.66
CA ALA A 148 -11.33 26.87 -18.69
C ALA A 148 -10.35 27.76 -19.48
N ILE A 149 -9.04 27.64 -19.23
CA ILE A 149 -8.00 28.40 -19.92
C ILE A 149 -7.97 28.10 -21.43
N ALA A 150 -8.16 26.83 -21.82
CA ALA A 150 -8.20 26.43 -23.23
C ALA A 150 -9.42 26.98 -23.99
N ALA A 151 -10.51 27.31 -23.28
CA ALA A 151 -11.73 27.87 -23.87
C ALA A 151 -11.69 29.41 -23.93
N VAL A 152 -10.80 30.07 -23.20
CA VAL A 152 -10.61 31.53 -23.27
C VAL A 152 -9.74 31.89 -24.47
N PRO A 153 -10.20 32.79 -25.38
CA PRO A 153 -9.40 33.30 -26.48
C PRO A 153 -8.11 33.97 -26.00
N THR A 154 -7.00 33.74 -26.69
CA THR A 154 -5.69 34.29 -26.31
C THR A 154 -5.66 35.82 -26.33
N CYS A 155 -6.50 36.47 -27.15
CA CYS A 155 -6.67 37.91 -27.19
C CYS A 155 -7.13 38.52 -25.85
N ALA A 156 -7.75 37.71 -24.98
CA ALA A 156 -8.25 38.16 -23.68
C ALA A 156 -7.25 37.95 -22.54
N TYR A 157 -6.14 37.22 -22.75
CA TYR A 157 -5.24 36.80 -21.68
C TYR A 157 -4.61 37.98 -20.94
N ASP A 158 -4.10 38.96 -21.67
CA ASP A 158 -3.47 40.13 -21.06
C ASP A 158 -4.48 40.94 -20.22
N CYS A 159 -5.72 41.08 -20.70
CA CYS A 159 -6.80 41.74 -19.97
C CYS A 159 -7.08 41.09 -18.61
N PHE A 160 -7.10 39.75 -18.57
CA PHE A 160 -7.32 39.01 -17.33
C PHE A 160 -6.11 39.07 -16.40
N LEU A 161 -4.89 38.91 -16.94
CA LEU A 161 -3.65 38.93 -16.16
C LEU A 161 -3.38 40.30 -15.51
N GLU A 162 -3.78 41.39 -16.15
CA GLU A 162 -3.70 42.73 -15.57
C GLU A 162 -4.71 42.94 -14.42
N LEU A 163 -5.88 42.29 -14.50
CA LEU A 163 -6.97 42.46 -13.53
C LEU A 163 -6.84 41.53 -12.32
N TYR A 164 -6.33 40.31 -12.48
CA TYR A 164 -6.27 39.34 -11.37
C TYR A 164 -5.56 39.84 -10.11
N PRO A 165 -4.42 40.56 -10.18
CA PRO A 165 -3.75 41.08 -9.00
C PRO A 165 -4.61 42.02 -8.16
N SER A 166 -5.54 42.78 -8.77
CA SER A 166 -6.41 43.70 -8.02
C SER A 166 -7.49 42.99 -7.20
N TYR A 167 -7.79 41.74 -7.56
CA TYR A 167 -8.73 40.87 -6.83
C TYR A 167 -8.01 39.81 -5.98
N GLY A 168 -6.68 39.83 -5.94
CA GLY A 168 -5.87 38.87 -5.21
C GLY A 168 -5.81 37.47 -5.83
N CYS A 169 -6.22 37.31 -7.10
CA CYS A 169 -6.17 36.03 -7.78
C CYS A 169 -4.75 35.74 -8.30
N GLY A 170 -4.31 34.50 -8.13
CA GLY A 170 -2.94 34.06 -8.47
C GLY A 170 -2.64 33.94 -9.96
N GLY A 171 -3.65 34.09 -10.82
CA GLY A 171 -3.53 33.96 -12.28
C GLY A 171 -4.71 33.22 -12.88
N LEU A 172 -4.55 32.80 -14.14
CA LEU A 172 -5.57 32.13 -14.96
C LEU A 172 -6.00 30.75 -14.41
N ASP A 173 -5.18 30.12 -13.56
CA ASP A 173 -5.44 28.82 -12.95
C ASP A 173 -6.09 28.88 -11.56
N ASP A 174 -6.21 30.07 -10.97
CA ASP A 174 -6.84 30.29 -9.66
C ASP A 174 -8.38 30.38 -9.77
N LEU A 175 -9.01 29.29 -10.22
CA LEU A 175 -10.48 29.21 -10.26
C LEU A 175 -11.18 29.46 -8.92
N PRO A 176 -10.66 29.02 -7.76
CA PRO A 176 -11.26 29.40 -6.48
C PRO A 176 -11.46 30.91 -6.35
N CYS A 177 -10.42 31.69 -6.64
CA CYS A 177 -10.50 33.15 -6.56
C CYS A 177 -11.35 33.75 -7.68
N GLN A 178 -11.17 33.28 -8.91
CA GLN A 178 -11.89 33.81 -10.07
C GLN A 178 -13.40 33.59 -9.94
N CYS A 179 -13.83 32.40 -9.50
CA CYS A 179 -15.24 32.07 -9.33
C CYS A 179 -15.87 32.80 -8.14
N ALA A 180 -15.10 33.10 -7.08
CA ALA A 180 -15.56 33.94 -5.98
C ALA A 180 -15.81 35.40 -6.40
N ASN A 181 -15.11 35.88 -7.44
CA ASN A 181 -15.18 37.26 -7.95
C ASN A 181 -15.79 37.34 -9.37
N PHE A 182 -16.50 36.31 -9.81
CA PHE A 182 -16.88 36.11 -11.21
C PHE A 182 -17.63 37.31 -11.82
N GLU A 183 -18.63 37.83 -11.12
CA GLU A 183 -19.47 38.93 -11.61
C GLU A 183 -18.70 40.26 -11.72
N THR A 184 -17.86 40.55 -10.72
CA THR A 184 -17.02 41.75 -10.69
C THR A 184 -15.88 41.69 -11.71
N LEU A 185 -15.19 40.55 -11.81
CA LEU A 185 -14.13 40.33 -12.80
C LEU A 185 -14.68 40.43 -14.22
N GLY A 186 -15.84 39.80 -14.48
CA GLY A 186 -16.49 39.85 -15.79
C GLY A 186 -16.85 41.27 -16.22
N THR A 187 -17.32 42.10 -15.30
CA THR A 187 -17.69 43.49 -15.60
C THR A 187 -16.46 44.35 -15.91
N GLU A 188 -15.43 44.28 -15.08
CA GLU A 188 -14.23 45.13 -15.19
C GLU A 188 -13.30 44.71 -16.34
N VAL A 189 -13.27 43.42 -16.71
CA VAL A 189 -12.44 42.95 -17.82
C VAL A 189 -13.05 43.25 -19.19
N THR A 190 -14.38 43.43 -19.25
CA THR A 190 -15.14 43.58 -20.50
C THR A 190 -14.63 44.71 -21.40
N PRO A 191 -14.32 45.93 -20.92
CA PRO A 191 -13.81 47.02 -21.76
C PRO A 191 -12.50 46.68 -22.46
N CYS A 192 -11.58 45.99 -21.76
CA CYS A 192 -10.31 45.55 -22.33
C CYS A 192 -10.54 44.46 -23.38
N VAL A 193 -11.38 43.47 -23.05
CA VAL A 193 -11.69 42.33 -23.93
C VAL A 193 -12.36 42.79 -25.24
N VAL A 194 -13.31 43.72 -25.18
CA VAL A 194 -13.98 44.26 -26.38
C VAL A 194 -13.01 45.07 -27.25
N ALA A 195 -11.97 45.66 -26.66
CA ALA A 195 -10.93 46.37 -27.40
C ALA A 195 -9.88 45.43 -28.03
N ALA A 196 -9.60 44.28 -27.37
CA ALA A 196 -8.54 43.36 -27.77
C ALA A 196 -9.02 42.17 -28.63
N CYS A 197 -10.29 41.78 -28.52
CA CYS A 197 -10.85 40.59 -29.14
C CYS A 197 -11.90 40.90 -30.21
N SER A 198 -12.14 39.95 -31.12
CA SER A 198 -13.26 40.05 -32.06
C SER A 198 -14.60 39.83 -31.35
N HIS A 199 -15.70 40.38 -31.87
CA HIS A 199 -17.03 40.15 -31.30
C HIS A 199 -17.37 38.66 -31.13
N ALA A 200 -16.95 37.82 -32.08
CA ALA A 200 -17.15 36.37 -32.01
C ALA A 200 -16.39 35.74 -30.82
N ASP A 201 -15.18 36.24 -30.52
CA ASP A 201 -14.38 35.76 -29.40
C ASP A 201 -14.95 36.23 -28.05
N VAL A 202 -15.49 37.45 -28.00
CA VAL A 202 -16.13 37.98 -26.77
C VAL A 202 -17.30 37.11 -26.33
N GLU A 203 -18.10 36.61 -27.27
CA GLU A 203 -19.24 35.73 -26.99
C GLU A 203 -18.84 34.37 -26.38
N LEU A 204 -17.59 33.94 -26.57
CA LEU A 204 -17.08 32.67 -26.04
C LEU A 204 -16.60 32.77 -24.59
N ILE A 205 -16.27 33.97 -24.11
CA ILE A 205 -15.57 34.16 -22.82
C ILE A 205 -16.48 33.85 -21.63
N PHE A 206 -17.72 34.34 -21.64
CA PHE A 206 -18.65 34.12 -20.52
C PHE A 206 -19.03 32.62 -20.36
N PRO A 207 -19.43 31.89 -21.42
CA PRO A 207 -19.66 30.45 -21.32
C PRO A 207 -18.41 29.66 -20.88
N ALA A 208 -17.22 30.04 -21.36
CA ALA A 208 -15.96 29.40 -20.96
C ALA A 208 -15.71 29.56 -19.45
N ALA A 209 -15.91 30.77 -18.93
CA ALA A 209 -15.72 31.06 -17.51
C ALA A 209 -16.79 30.37 -16.62
N GLN A 210 -18.05 30.33 -17.05
CA GLN A 210 -19.10 29.58 -16.37
C GLN A 210 -18.79 28.08 -16.31
N MET A 211 -18.41 27.49 -17.44
CA MET A 211 -18.07 26.07 -17.52
C MET A 211 -16.88 25.73 -16.61
N GLY A 212 -15.90 26.63 -16.50
CA GLY A 212 -14.80 26.52 -15.53
C GLY A 212 -15.29 26.49 -14.09
N CYS A 213 -16.15 27.45 -13.70
CA CYS A 213 -16.68 27.54 -12.34
C CYS A 213 -17.62 26.40 -11.95
N ASP A 214 -18.46 25.94 -12.88
CA ASP A 214 -19.31 24.77 -12.68
C ASP A 214 -18.45 23.53 -12.43
N CYS A 215 -17.43 23.31 -13.25
CA CYS A 215 -16.45 22.23 -13.07
C CYS A 215 -15.77 22.31 -11.69
N TYR A 216 -15.32 23.50 -11.29
CA TYR A 216 -14.69 23.72 -9.98
C TYR A 216 -15.63 23.42 -8.81
N SER A 217 -16.91 23.81 -8.90
CA SER A 217 -17.91 23.61 -7.86
C SER A 217 -18.28 22.12 -7.67
N VAL A 218 -18.35 21.34 -8.76
CA VAL A 218 -18.55 19.88 -8.70
C VAL A 218 -17.34 19.19 -8.08
N ALA A 219 -16.14 19.69 -8.36
CA ALA A 219 -14.90 19.16 -7.79
C ALA A 219 -14.76 19.46 -6.29
N ASN A 220 -15.31 20.59 -5.83
CA ASN A 220 -15.21 21.07 -4.45
C ASN A 220 -16.61 21.40 -3.91
N PRO A 221 -17.46 20.40 -3.65
CA PRO A 221 -18.74 20.65 -3.03
C PRO A 221 -18.51 21.28 -1.66
N SER A 222 -19.14 22.44 -1.42
CA SER A 222 -19.10 23.09 -0.11
C SER A 222 -19.54 22.10 0.97
N PRO A 223 -18.85 22.01 2.12
CA PRO A 223 -19.29 21.14 3.20
C PRO A 223 -20.69 21.58 3.63
N THR A 224 -21.69 20.73 3.37
CA THR A 224 -23.05 20.95 3.87
C THR A 224 -22.97 21.05 5.38
N ALA A 225 -23.37 22.21 5.93
CA ALA A 225 -23.53 22.39 7.36
C ALA A 225 -24.50 21.33 7.88
N VAL A 226 -23.99 20.44 8.74
CA VAL A 226 -24.75 19.49 9.56
C VAL A 226 -24.84 20.06 10.97
#